data_AF-A0A661D7X5-F1
#
_entry.id   AF-A0A661D7X5-F1
#
_cell.length_a   1.000
_cell.length_b   1.000
_cell.length_c   1.000
_cell.angle_alpha   90.00
_cell.angle_beta   90.00
_cell.angle_gamma   90.00
#
_symmetry.space_group_name_H-M   'P 1'
#
loop_
_entity.id
_entity.type
_entity.pdbx_description
1 polymer ?
#
loop_
_entity_poly.entity_id
_entity_poly.type
_entity_poly.pdbx_seq_one_letter_code
_entity_poly.pdbx_strand_id
1 'polypeptide(L)' 'MTDTHCPGFESNKSLSEYTIKCPDCGKEWEIFSDEADKVAKCPSCGSSVDAKTNRVKK' A
#
# COMPACT_ATOMS: atom_id res chain seq x y z
N MET A 1 27.36 21.14 6.19
CA MET A 1 27.54 19.71 6.48
C MET A 1 26.17 19.10 6.25
N THR A 2 26.05 18.36 5.15
CA THR A 2 24.82 17.75 4.68
C THR A 2 24.48 16.59 5.59
N ASP A 3 23.50 16.80 6.45
CA ASP A 3 22.80 15.71 7.08
C ASP A 3 21.37 16.16 7.38
N THR A 4 20.57 16.23 6.31
CA THR A 4 19.13 16.30 6.42
C THR A 4 18.64 14.91 6.82
N HIS A 5 19.02 14.44 8.01
CA HIS A 5 18.27 13.39 8.67
C HIS A 5 16.98 14.05 9.15
N CYS A 6 15.90 13.86 8.39
CA CYS A 6 14.55 14.11 8.85
C CYS A 6 14.28 13.10 9.98
N PRO A 7 14.26 13.51 11.27
CA PRO A 7 14.25 12.58 12.41
C PRO A 7 12.82 12.12 12.71
N GLY A 8 12.20 11.43 11.76
CA GLY A 8 10.76 11.10 11.83
C GLY A 8 10.35 9.80 11.13
N PHE A 9 11.27 8.88 10.85
CA PHE A 9 10.98 7.68 10.06
C PHE A 9 11.29 6.36 10.78
N GLU A 10 11.16 6.30 12.11
CA GLU A 10 11.34 5.04 12.85
C GLU A 10 10.10 4.60 13.65
N SER A 11 8.96 5.29 13.51
CA SER A 11 7.78 5.05 14.35
C SER A 11 6.66 4.22 13.71
N ASN A 12 6.70 3.90 12.41
CA ASN A 12 5.71 3.02 11.76
C ASN A 12 6.11 1.54 11.74
N LYS A 13 6.94 1.11 12.69
CA LYS A 13 7.71 -0.15 12.73
C LYS A 13 6.89 -1.44 12.92
N SER A 14 5.61 -1.48 12.56
CA SER A 14 4.77 -2.68 12.69
C SER A 14 3.63 -2.83 11.67
N LEU A 15 3.51 -1.94 10.68
CA LEU A 15 2.56 -2.12 9.59
C LEU A 15 3.19 -3.03 8.53
N SER A 16 2.56 -4.17 8.25
CA SER A 16 3.02 -5.04 7.16
C SER A 16 2.67 -4.40 5.83
N GLU A 17 3.65 -4.20 4.97
CA GLU A 17 3.45 -3.81 3.58
C GLU A 17 3.03 -5.02 2.74
N TYR A 18 1.99 -4.85 1.93
CA TYR A 18 1.49 -5.85 1.00
C TYR A 18 1.34 -5.23 -0.38
N THR A 19 1.69 -5.97 -1.42
CA THR A 19 1.41 -5.59 -2.80
C THR A 19 0.02 -6.07 -3.19
N ILE A 20 -0.82 -5.18 -3.69
CA ILE A 20 -2.13 -5.53 -4.26
C ILE A 20 -2.19 -5.15 -5.73
N LYS A 21 -3.01 -5.89 -6.49
CA LYS A 21 -3.23 -5.66 -7.92
C LYS A 21 -4.68 -5.28 -8.18
N CYS A 22 -4.90 -4.20 -8.91
CA CYS A 22 -6.24 -3.85 -9.37
C CYS A 22 -6.69 -4.86 -10.44
N PRO A 23 -7.85 -5.53 -10.27
CA PRO A 23 -8.41 -6.41 -11.29
C PRO A 23 -8.98 -5.65 -12.50
N ASP A 24 -9.28 -4.36 -12.34
CA ASP A 24 -9.91 -3.51 -13.34
C ASP A 24 -8.90 -2.98 -14.38
N CYS A 25 -7.76 -2.48 -13.91
CA CYS A 25 -6.72 -1.88 -14.76
C CYS A 25 -5.38 -2.63 -14.75
N GLY A 26 -5.20 -3.60 -13.85
CA GLY A 26 -3.96 -4.36 -13.71
C GLY A 26 -2.83 -3.63 -12.97
N LYS A 27 -3.06 -2.42 -12.44
CA LYS A 27 -2.05 -1.67 -11.68
C LYS A 27 -1.69 -2.40 -10.38
N GLU A 28 -0.42 -2.45 -10.06
CA GLU A 28 0.10 -2.97 -8.78
C GLU A 28 0.61 -1.81 -7.92
N TRP A 29 0.29 -1.83 -6.63
CA TRP A 29 0.80 -0.86 -5.66
C TRP A 29 0.91 -1.47 -4.27
N GLU A 30 1.70 -0.83 -3.43
CA GLU A 30 1.96 -1.25 -2.06
C GLU A 30 1.01 -0.53 -1.12
N ILE A 31 0.42 -1.30 -0.21
CA ILE A 31 -0.47 -0.81 0.84
C ILE A 31 -0.02 -1.36 2.18
N PHE A 32 -0.45 -0.71 3.24
CA PHE A 32 -0.17 -1.14 4.60
C PHE A 32 -1.29 -2.05 5.13
N SER A 33 -0.97 -2.87 6.13
CA SER A 33 -1.90 -3.83 6.75
C SER A 33 -3.18 -3.19 7.31
N ASP A 34 -3.14 -1.93 7.75
CA ASP A 34 -4.33 -1.18 8.23
C ASP A 34 -5.31 -0.83 7.10
N GLU A 35 -4.77 -0.51 5.92
CA GLU A 35 -5.56 -0.22 4.72
C GLU A 35 -5.94 -1.52 3.99
N ALA A 36 -5.24 -2.62 4.28
CA ALA A 36 -5.47 -3.92 3.66
C ALA A 36 -6.73 -4.66 4.16
N ASP A 37 -7.37 -4.20 5.24
CA ASP A 37 -8.67 -4.70 5.69
C ASP A 37 -9.85 -3.84 5.19
N LYS A 38 -9.56 -2.71 4.51
CA LYS A 38 -10.55 -1.80 3.92
C LYS A 38 -10.51 -1.86 2.39
N VAL A 39 -11.46 -1.19 1.76
CA VAL A 39 -11.50 -0.98 0.30
C VAL A 39 -10.45 0.08 -0.08
N ALA A 40 -9.42 -0.33 -0.81
CA ALA A 40 -8.39 0.57 -1.31
C ALA A 40 -8.81 1.14 -2.67
N LYS A 41 -8.66 2.45 -2.86
CA LYS A 41 -8.96 3.06 -4.16
C LYS A 41 -7.75 2.95 -5.07
N CYS A 42 -7.94 2.41 -6.27
CA CYS A 42 -6.84 2.28 -7.22
C CYS A 42 -6.30 3.65 -7.62
N PRO A 43 -4.98 3.92 -7.47
CA PRO A 43 -4.40 5.21 -7.85
C PRO A 43 -4.33 5.42 -9.37
N SER A 44 -4.59 4.39 -10.18
CA SER A 44 -4.54 4.47 -11.65
C SER A 44 -5.91 4.72 -12.27
N CYS A 45 -6.92 3.91 -11.92
CA CYS A 45 -8.26 4.02 -12.51
C CYS A 45 -9.29 4.63 -11.55
N GLY A 46 -9.00 4.73 -10.25
CA GLY A 46 -9.95 5.21 -9.25
C GLY A 46 -11.01 4.17 -8.84
N SER A 47 -10.96 2.94 -9.35
CA SER A 47 -11.87 1.86 -8.96
C SER A 47 -11.65 1.44 -7.50
N SER A 48 -12.72 1.04 -6.84
CA SER A 48 -12.69 0.44 -5.50
C SER A 48 -12.13 -0.97 -5.58
N VAL A 49 -11.03 -1.24 -4.88
CA VAL A 49 -10.34 -2.53 -4.91
C VAL A 49 -10.23 -3.08 -3.49
N ASP A 50 -10.80 -4.26 -3.29
CA ASP A 50 -10.67 -4.99 -2.03
C ASP A 50 -9.25 -5.53 -1.88
N ALA A 51 -8.47 -4.79 -1.09
CA ALA A 51 -7.10 -5.13 -0.76
C ALA A 51 -6.93 -6.48 -0.05
N LYS A 52 -7.98 -6.97 0.61
CA LYS A 52 -8.00 -8.26 1.31
C LYS A 52 -7.96 -9.45 0.36
N THR A 53 -8.71 -9.37 -0.74
CA THR A 53 -8.83 -10.45 -1.73
C THR A 53 -7.78 -10.34 -2.84
N ASN A 54 -7.39 -9.12 -3.21
CA ASN A 54 -6.48 -8.86 -4.33
C ASN A 54 -4.99 -8.80 -3.94
N ARG A 55 -4.59 -9.49 -2.87
CA ARG A 55 -3.18 -9.56 -2.41
C ARG A 55 -2.34 -10.40 -3.37
N VAL A 56 -1.28 -9.81 -3.90
CA VAL A 56 -0.28 -10.51 -4.71
C VAL A 56 0.71 -11.16 -3.75
N LYS A 57 0.63 -12.47 -3.60
CA LYS A 57 1.68 -13.24 -2.91
C LYS A 57 2.80 -13.47 -3.92
N LYS A 58 3.99 -12.94 -3.64
CA LYS A 58 5.20 -13.24 -4.40
C LYS A 58 5.68 -14.65 -4.10
#